data_AF-A0A9Q9IFI3-F1
#
_entry.id   AF-A0A9Q9IFI3-F1
#
_cell.length_a   1.000
_cell.length_b   1.000
_cell.length_c   1.000
_cell.angle_alpha   90.00
_cell.angle_beta   90.00
_cell.angle_gamma   90.00
#
_symmetry.space_group_name_H-M   'P 1'
#
loop_
_entity.id
_entity.type
_entity.pdbx_description
1 polymer ?
#
loop_
_entity_poly.entity_id
_entity_poly.type
_entity_poly.pdbx_seq_one_letter_code
_entity_poly.pdbx_strand_id
1 'polypeptide(L)'
;MGTDMGTDSGTDTGIDAGTDTGTGTDTGTGTGTGAQDGGWEPRSRVGAVVAALLVGDQDAAEQVAEEPRDDKDPLVLAAAIRLAVRSLFDEDTPVEAIAEAVAVMARDVEVDQDAAVALIQAQLGPEDPETDPLAAFPPQVVIDTTWSVFGYLCEQRLGREDSLELIAQAERETL
;
A
#
# COMPACT_ATOMS: atom_id res chain seq x y z
N MET A 1 -18.11 -31.17 -43.46
CA MET A 1 -17.58 -31.94 -42.32
C MET A 1 -18.08 -31.25 -41.05
N GLY A 2 -18.71 -32.01 -40.13
CA GLY A 2 -19.19 -31.53 -38.82
C GLY A 2 -18.04 -31.16 -37.88
N THR A 3 -18.24 -30.57 -36.70
CA THR A 3 -19.36 -30.68 -35.74
C THR A 3 -19.51 -29.39 -34.91
N ASP A 4 -20.75 -29.15 -34.47
CA ASP A 4 -21.19 -28.22 -33.42
C ASP A 4 -20.98 -28.84 -32.01
N MET A 5 -20.94 -27.99 -30.96
CA MET A 5 -21.10 -28.22 -29.49
C MET A 5 -20.09 -27.38 -28.67
N GLY A 6 -20.48 -26.46 -27.77
CA GLY A 6 -21.82 -26.12 -27.35
C GLY A 6 -21.91 -25.03 -26.25
N THR A 7 -23.16 -24.71 -25.96
CA THR A 7 -23.80 -24.28 -24.70
C THR A 7 -23.40 -22.95 -24.04
N ASP A 8 -24.37 -22.04 -24.16
CA ASP A 8 -24.72 -20.86 -23.38
C ASP A 8 -24.80 -21.11 -21.85
N SER A 9 -24.41 -20.11 -21.07
CA SER A 9 -24.87 -19.87 -19.70
C SER A 9 -24.65 -18.39 -19.39
N GLY A 10 -25.64 -17.56 -19.74
CA GLY A 10 -25.65 -16.15 -19.43
C GLY A 10 -25.77 -15.83 -17.93
N THR A 11 -25.47 -14.58 -17.60
CA THR A 11 -26.29 -13.76 -16.70
C THR A 11 -26.11 -12.32 -17.15
N ASP A 12 -27.10 -11.80 -17.89
CA ASP A 12 -27.28 -10.37 -18.06
C ASP A 12 -27.68 -9.76 -16.72
N THR A 13 -26.81 -8.93 -16.16
CA THR A 13 -27.24 -7.81 -15.31
C THR A 13 -26.90 -6.53 -16.05
N GLY A 14 -27.86 -6.10 -16.86
CA GLY A 14 -27.78 -4.82 -17.55
C GLY A 14 -27.74 -3.66 -16.57
N ILE A 15 -26.83 -2.73 -16.82
CA ILE A 15 -27.02 -1.32 -16.51
C ILE A 15 -27.12 -0.61 -17.85
N ASP A 16 -28.36 -0.32 -18.25
CA ASP A 16 -28.67 0.67 -19.26
C ASP A 16 -28.48 2.06 -18.62
N ALA A 17 -27.51 2.81 -19.13
CA ALA A 17 -27.52 4.25 -19.03
C ALA A 17 -26.97 4.82 -20.35
N GLY A 18 -27.88 4.93 -21.33
CA GLY A 18 -28.04 6.11 -22.18
C GLY A 18 -26.79 6.68 -22.86
N THR A 19 -26.75 6.50 -24.18
CA THR A 19 -25.84 7.17 -25.10
C THR A 19 -26.03 8.70 -25.05
N ASP A 20 -24.95 9.45 -24.85
CA ASP A 20 -24.85 10.81 -25.40
C ASP A 20 -23.64 10.92 -26.32
N THR A 21 -23.89 11.50 -27.48
CA THR A 21 -23.05 11.54 -28.67
C THR A 21 -22.01 12.64 -28.54
N GLY A 22 -20.75 12.27 -28.32
CA GLY A 22 -19.60 13.17 -28.42
C GLY A 22 -18.48 12.52 -29.23
N THR A 23 -18.26 12.96 -30.47
CA THR A 23 -17.01 12.71 -31.18
C THR A 23 -15.93 13.63 -30.57
N GLY A 24 -15.29 13.16 -29.51
CA GLY A 24 -14.08 13.75 -28.95
C GLY A 24 -12.95 12.73 -29.05
N THR A 25 -11.91 13.04 -29.82
CA THR A 25 -10.66 12.28 -29.77
C THR A 25 -9.93 12.68 -28.50
N ASP A 26 -10.37 12.18 -27.35
CA ASP A 26 -9.62 12.33 -26.11
C ASP A 26 -8.56 11.23 -26.06
N THR A 27 -7.33 11.60 -26.41
CA THR A 27 -6.13 10.87 -26.00
C THR A 27 -5.91 11.20 -24.51
N GLY A 28 -6.86 10.79 -23.67
CA GLY A 28 -6.78 10.87 -22.23
C GLY A 28 -6.34 9.52 -21.71
N THR A 29 -5.07 9.40 -21.31
CA THR A 29 -4.61 8.34 -20.42
C THR A 29 -5.26 8.57 -19.05
N GLY A 30 -6.56 8.31 -18.95
CA GLY A 30 -7.26 8.27 -17.67
C GLY A 30 -6.91 6.96 -17.00
N THR A 31 -5.95 6.99 -16.08
CA THR A 31 -5.82 6.01 -14.99
C THR A 31 -7.06 6.13 -14.11
N GLY A 32 -8.18 5.63 -14.62
CA GLY A 32 -9.39 5.40 -13.84
C GLY A 32 -9.21 4.14 -13.01
N THR A 33 -8.30 4.17 -12.04
CA THR A 33 -8.15 3.10 -11.06
C THR A 33 -9.38 3.19 -10.15
N GLY A 34 -10.24 2.18 -10.24
CA GLY A 34 -11.60 2.20 -9.70
C GLY A 34 -11.68 2.56 -8.21
N ALA A 35 -12.07 3.80 -7.93
CA ALA A 35 -12.64 4.20 -6.66
C ALA A 35 -14.06 3.62 -6.54
N GLN A 36 -14.18 2.38 -6.06
CA GLN A 36 -15.45 1.84 -5.57
C GLN A 36 -15.09 1.14 -4.25
N ASP A 37 -15.20 1.78 -3.08
CA ASP A 37 -16.49 2.11 -2.44
C ASP A 37 -16.29 3.09 -1.24
N GLY A 38 -15.64 4.25 -1.42
CA GLY A 38 -15.28 5.11 -0.26
C GLY A 38 -14.84 6.55 -0.48
N GLY A 39 -14.86 7.09 -1.70
CA GLY A 39 -14.69 8.54 -1.96
C GLY A 39 -13.29 9.14 -1.71
N TRP A 40 -12.29 8.33 -1.34
CA TRP A 40 -10.90 8.76 -1.25
C TRP A 40 -10.18 8.52 -2.59
N GLU A 41 -9.52 9.55 -3.10
CA GLU A 41 -8.64 9.49 -4.27
C GLU A 41 -7.18 9.69 -3.82
N PRO A 42 -6.25 8.81 -4.23
CA PRO A 42 -4.85 8.91 -3.86
C PRO A 42 -4.21 10.17 -4.44
N ARG A 43 -3.41 10.87 -3.64
CA ARG A 43 -2.71 12.11 -4.02
C ARG A 43 -1.23 11.90 -4.30
N SER A 44 -0.71 10.70 -4.02
CA SER A 44 0.65 10.27 -4.27
C SER A 44 0.69 8.95 -5.05
N ARG A 45 1.83 8.69 -5.68
CA ARG A 45 2.10 7.40 -6.34
C ARG A 45 2.03 6.25 -5.34
N VAL A 46 2.59 6.43 -4.14
CA VAL A 46 2.49 5.45 -3.04
C VAL A 46 1.04 5.15 -2.70
N GLY A 47 0.21 6.19 -2.53
CA GLY A 47 -1.21 6.00 -2.21
C GLY A 47 -1.97 5.27 -3.31
N ALA A 48 -1.65 5.54 -4.58
CA ALA A 48 -2.24 4.85 -5.72
C ALA A 48 -1.82 3.37 -5.81
N VAL A 49 -0.54 3.04 -5.56
CA VAL A 49 -0.08 1.65 -5.46
C VAL A 49 -0.83 0.91 -4.35
N VAL A 50 -0.93 1.51 -3.16
CA VAL A 50 -1.59 0.86 -2.02
C VAL A 50 -3.08 0.68 -2.28
N ALA A 51 -3.76 1.68 -2.86
CA ALA A 51 -5.16 1.56 -3.23
C ALA A 51 -5.40 0.38 -4.18
N ALA A 52 -4.55 0.22 -5.19
CA ALA A 52 -4.62 -0.87 -6.15
C ALA A 52 -4.38 -2.24 -5.49
N LEU A 53 -3.35 -2.36 -4.65
CA LEU A 53 -3.07 -3.60 -3.91
C LEU A 53 -4.22 -4.00 -2.98
N LEU A 54 -4.83 -3.03 -2.29
CA LEU A 54 -5.95 -3.28 -1.36
C LEU A 54 -7.24 -3.74 -2.05
N VAL A 55 -7.41 -3.45 -3.34
CA VAL A 55 -8.53 -4.00 -4.15
C VAL A 55 -8.16 -5.29 -4.88
N GLY A 56 -6.92 -5.78 -4.69
CA GLY A 56 -6.40 -6.97 -5.36
C GLY A 56 -6.00 -6.75 -6.82
N ASP A 57 -5.85 -5.50 -7.25
CA ASP A 57 -5.45 -5.14 -8.62
C ASP A 57 -3.92 -5.00 -8.71
N GLN A 58 -3.24 -6.14 -8.84
CA GLN A 58 -1.79 -6.21 -8.91
C GLN A 58 -1.23 -5.54 -10.18
N ASP A 59 -1.94 -5.66 -11.30
CA ASP A 59 -1.51 -5.08 -12.58
C ASP A 59 -1.54 -3.55 -12.51
N ALA A 60 -2.59 -2.97 -11.92
CA ALA A 60 -2.64 -1.52 -11.69
C ALA A 60 -1.57 -1.05 -10.70
N ALA A 61 -1.30 -1.82 -9.64
CA ALA A 61 -0.23 -1.50 -8.70
C ALA A 61 1.15 -1.48 -9.37
N GLU A 62 1.44 -2.46 -10.22
CA GLU A 62 2.69 -2.53 -10.99
C GLU A 62 2.80 -1.35 -11.97
N GLN A 63 1.73 -1.06 -12.72
CA GLN A 63 1.71 0.06 -13.65
C GLN A 63 2.00 1.41 -12.96
N VAL A 64 1.38 1.66 -11.80
CA VAL A 64 1.64 2.88 -11.03
C VAL A 64 3.07 2.87 -10.45
N ALA A 65 3.59 1.71 -10.04
CA ALA A 65 4.94 1.60 -9.53
C ALA A 65 6.03 1.88 -10.59
N GLU A 66 5.73 1.69 -11.88
CA GLU A 66 6.59 2.07 -13.01
C GLU A 66 6.63 3.58 -13.27
N GLU A 67 5.65 4.35 -12.78
CA GLU A 67 5.66 5.80 -12.92
C GLU A 67 6.87 6.43 -12.22
N PRO A 68 7.40 7.56 -12.73
CA PRO A 68 8.51 8.26 -12.09
C PRO A 68 8.24 8.54 -10.62
N ARG A 69 9.22 8.24 -9.76
CA ARG A 69 9.11 8.49 -8.33
C ARG A 69 9.00 9.99 -8.06
N ASP A 70 8.08 10.37 -7.18
CA ASP A 70 8.03 11.72 -6.62
C ASP A 70 9.05 11.83 -5.46
N ASP A 71 9.64 13.01 -5.28
CA ASP A 71 10.51 13.32 -4.14
C ASP A 71 9.78 13.13 -2.79
N LYS A 72 8.44 13.14 -2.80
CA LYS A 72 7.56 12.93 -1.64
C LYS A 72 7.23 11.46 -1.36
N ASP A 73 7.41 10.55 -2.31
CA ASP A 73 7.07 9.13 -2.12
C ASP A 73 7.71 8.51 -0.86
N PRO A 74 9.02 8.72 -0.57
CA PRO A 74 9.62 8.17 0.64
C PRO A 74 9.01 8.74 1.92
N LEU A 75 8.57 10.01 1.89
CA LEU A 75 7.96 10.67 3.05
C LEU A 75 6.56 10.12 3.32
N VAL A 76 5.74 9.94 2.27
CA VAL A 76 4.42 9.33 2.38
C VAL A 76 4.52 7.91 2.94
N LEU A 77 5.44 7.10 2.40
CA LEU A 77 5.63 5.72 2.82
C LEU A 77 6.13 5.62 4.27
N ALA A 78 7.07 6.47 4.68
CA ALA A 78 7.52 6.53 6.07
C ALA A 78 6.39 6.96 7.02
N ALA A 79 5.61 7.98 6.64
CA ALA A 79 4.46 8.43 7.43
C ALA A 79 3.41 7.32 7.58
N ALA A 80 3.12 6.58 6.51
CA ALA A 80 2.20 5.45 6.53
C ALA A 80 2.65 4.35 7.50
N ILE A 81 3.90 3.91 7.42
CA ILE A 81 4.41 2.88 8.32
C ILE A 81 4.38 3.37 9.77
N ARG A 82 4.78 4.61 10.02
CA ARG A 82 4.71 5.20 11.37
C ARG A 82 3.29 5.18 11.93
N LEU A 83 2.30 5.55 11.14
CA LEU A 83 0.89 5.50 11.55
C LEU A 83 0.44 4.06 11.79
N ALA A 84 0.85 3.11 10.94
CA ALA A 84 0.49 1.70 11.07
C ALA A 84 1.06 1.10 12.35
N VAL A 85 2.34 1.38 12.61
CA VAL A 85 3.05 0.95 13.83
C VAL A 85 2.38 1.54 15.08
N ARG A 86 2.06 2.83 15.08
CA ARG A 86 1.36 3.48 16.22
C ARG A 86 -0.07 2.98 16.42
N SER A 87 -0.73 2.50 15.38
CA SER A 87 -2.04 1.87 15.51
C SER A 87 -1.95 0.47 16.12
N LEU A 88 -0.80 -0.19 16.04
CA LEU A 88 -0.60 -1.56 16.52
C LEU A 88 -0.01 -1.62 17.92
N PHE A 89 0.81 -0.63 18.24
CA PHE A 89 1.49 -0.53 19.52
C PHE A 89 1.04 0.75 20.20
N ASP A 90 0.38 0.59 21.35
CA ASP A 90 0.12 1.70 22.26
C ASP A 90 1.46 2.33 22.70
N GLU A 91 1.45 3.60 23.09
CA GLU A 91 2.65 4.32 23.57
C GLU A 91 3.30 3.63 24.78
N ASP A 92 2.52 2.86 25.55
CA ASP A 92 2.97 2.11 26.72
C ASP A 92 3.45 0.68 26.39
N THR A 93 3.47 0.29 25.11
CA THR A 93 3.91 -1.06 24.71
C THR A 93 5.41 -1.22 24.98
N PRO A 94 5.83 -2.23 25.77
CA PRO A 94 7.24 -2.42 26.07
C PRO A 94 8.02 -2.81 24.80
N VAL A 95 9.24 -2.29 24.67
CA VAL A 95 10.11 -2.47 23.50
C VAL A 95 10.34 -3.96 23.19
N GLU A 96 10.40 -4.82 24.21
CA GLU A 96 10.56 -6.26 24.03
C GLU A 96 9.35 -6.90 23.34
N ALA A 97 8.13 -6.45 23.67
CA ALA A 97 6.92 -6.95 23.03
C ALA A 97 6.81 -6.48 21.57
N ILE A 98 7.28 -5.25 21.30
CA ILE A 98 7.41 -4.74 19.92
C ILE A 98 8.41 -5.60 19.15
N ALA A 99 9.59 -5.85 19.72
CA ALA A 99 10.62 -6.67 19.08
C ALA A 99 10.15 -8.10 18.80
N GLU A 100 9.42 -8.73 19.73
CA GLU A 100 8.83 -10.05 19.53
C GLU A 100 7.78 -10.05 18.41
N ALA A 101 6.87 -9.08 18.40
CA ALA A 101 5.86 -8.95 17.35
C ALA A 101 6.51 -8.74 15.97
N VAL A 102 7.57 -7.92 15.91
CA VAL A 102 8.32 -7.67 14.68
C VAL A 102 9.08 -8.90 14.23
N ALA A 103 9.64 -9.69 15.15
CA ALA A 103 10.31 -10.95 14.80
C ALA A 103 9.35 -11.96 14.16
N VAL A 104 8.14 -12.07 14.68
CA VAL A 104 7.09 -12.93 14.08
C VAL A 104 6.71 -12.40 12.70
N MET A 105 6.42 -11.10 12.59
CA MET A 105 6.09 -10.48 11.31
C MET A 105 7.20 -10.67 10.26
N ALA A 106 8.45 -10.39 10.62
CA ALA A 106 9.59 -10.47 9.70
C ALA A 106 9.76 -11.89 9.14
N ARG A 107 9.50 -12.90 9.97
CA ARG A 107 9.49 -14.29 9.55
C ARG A 107 8.34 -14.60 8.60
N ASP A 108 7.15 -14.06 8.85
CA ASP A 108 5.97 -14.31 8.02
C ASP A 108 6.09 -13.68 6.62
N VAL A 109 6.80 -12.55 6.50
CA VAL A 109 7.08 -11.91 5.20
C VAL A 109 8.48 -12.17 4.64
N GLU A 110 9.23 -13.10 5.23
CA GLU A 110 10.56 -13.53 4.78
C GLU A 110 11.57 -12.38 4.59
N VAL A 111 11.52 -11.34 5.42
CA VAL A 111 12.48 -10.22 5.41
C VAL A 111 13.58 -10.39 6.46
N ASP A 112 14.66 -9.62 6.29
CA ASP A 112 15.71 -9.52 7.29
C ASP A 112 15.14 -8.97 8.61
N GLN A 113 15.24 -9.77 9.67
CA GLN A 113 14.66 -9.44 10.97
C GLN A 113 15.31 -8.19 11.59
N ASP A 114 16.63 -8.03 11.44
CA ASP A 114 17.35 -6.89 12.00
C ASP A 114 16.94 -5.60 11.27
N ALA A 115 16.75 -5.68 9.94
CA ALA A 115 16.22 -4.56 9.15
C ALA A 115 14.78 -4.20 9.55
N ALA A 116 13.92 -5.20 9.80
CA ALA A 116 12.55 -4.97 10.23
C ALA A 116 12.49 -4.31 11.62
N VAL A 117 13.31 -4.76 12.57
CA VAL A 117 13.42 -4.14 13.90
C VAL A 117 13.91 -2.71 13.79
N ALA A 118 14.98 -2.47 13.02
CA ALA A 118 15.53 -1.13 12.79
C ALA A 118 14.50 -0.17 12.17
N LEU A 119 13.72 -0.65 11.19
CA LEU A 119 12.64 0.11 10.57
C LEU A 119 11.58 0.56 11.56
N ILE A 120 11.11 -0.36 12.41
CA ILE A 120 10.05 -0.09 13.39
C ILE A 120 10.56 0.87 14.48
N GLN A 121 11.78 0.67 14.96
CA GLN A 121 12.43 1.58 15.91
C GLN A 121 12.58 3.00 15.33
N ALA A 122 12.98 3.13 14.06
CA ALA A 122 13.07 4.42 13.40
C ALA A 122 11.71 5.16 13.37
N GLN A 123 10.58 4.42 13.26
CA GLN A 123 9.25 5.02 13.25
C GLN A 123 8.72 5.41 14.64
N LEU A 124 9.09 4.65 15.68
CA LEU A 124 8.72 4.96 17.07
C LEU A 124 9.54 6.12 17.65
N GLY A 125 10.68 6.43 17.02
CA GLY A 125 11.66 7.38 17.50
C GLY A 125 12.84 6.61 18.11
N PRO A 126 14.06 6.77 17.59
CA PRO A 126 15.22 6.05 18.11
C PRO A 126 15.50 6.49 19.56
N GLU A 127 15.99 5.58 20.39
CA GLU A 127 16.42 5.90 21.77
C GLU A 127 17.51 6.97 21.78
N ASP A 128 18.34 6.98 20.74
CA ASP A 128 19.34 8.00 20.46
C ASP A 128 19.01 8.72 19.13
N PRO A 129 18.63 10.01 19.16
CA PRO A 129 18.29 10.77 17.96
C PRO A 129 19.47 10.99 17.00
N GLU A 130 20.71 10.76 17.44
CA GLU A 130 21.90 10.84 16.58
C GLU A 130 22.22 9.53 15.85
N THR A 131 21.59 8.43 16.26
CA THR A 131 21.79 7.11 15.67
C THR A 131 20.61 6.77 14.76
N ASP A 132 20.84 6.78 13.44
CA ASP A 132 19.90 6.22 12.47
C ASP A 132 20.08 4.69 12.40
N PRO A 133 19.14 3.90 12.94
CA PRO A 133 19.27 2.44 12.95
C PRO A 133 19.24 1.85 11.54
N LEU A 134 18.70 2.57 10.54
CA LEU A 134 18.64 2.12 9.15
C LEU A 134 19.96 2.32 8.40
N ALA A 135 20.87 3.15 8.92
CA ALA A 135 22.16 3.43 8.28
C ALA A 135 23.07 2.19 8.17
N ALA A 136 22.80 1.14 8.95
CA ALA A 136 23.53 -0.12 8.88
C ALA A 136 23.14 -0.99 7.66
N PHE A 137 22.05 -0.67 6.96
CA PHE A 137 21.47 -1.50 5.91
C PHE A 137 21.59 -0.88 4.52
N PRO A 138 21.73 -1.70 3.46
CA PRO A 138 21.66 -1.21 2.09
C PRO A 138 20.30 -0.54 1.80
N PRO A 139 20.23 0.55 1.01
CA PRO A 139 18.97 1.23 0.71
C PRO A 139 17.88 0.33 0.13
N GLN A 140 18.26 -0.64 -0.72
CA GLN A 140 17.30 -1.59 -1.30
C GLN A 140 16.69 -2.50 -0.23
N VAL A 141 17.49 -2.97 0.74
CA VAL A 141 16.98 -3.79 1.86
C VAL A 141 15.99 -3.01 2.69
N VAL A 142 16.26 -1.73 2.96
CA VAL A 142 15.33 -0.85 3.68
C VAL A 142 14.03 -0.71 2.89
N ILE A 143 14.09 -0.45 1.57
CA ILE A 143 12.90 -0.32 0.72
C ILE A 143 12.07 -1.61 0.68
N ASP A 144 12.71 -2.76 0.47
CA ASP A 144 12.02 -4.05 0.36
C ASP A 144 11.35 -4.44 1.70
N THR A 145 12.07 -4.20 2.81
CA THR A 145 11.55 -4.41 4.16
C THR A 145 10.37 -3.48 4.44
N THR A 146 10.49 -2.20 4.05
CA THR A 146 9.46 -1.17 4.21
C THR A 146 8.15 -1.58 3.53
N TRP A 147 8.21 -2.01 2.27
CA TRP A 147 7.03 -2.47 1.53
C TRP A 147 6.44 -3.77 2.08
N SER A 148 7.29 -4.74 2.42
CA SER A 148 6.83 -6.04 2.93
C SER A 148 6.16 -5.90 4.30
N VAL A 149 6.76 -5.13 5.20
CA VAL A 149 6.18 -4.79 6.51
C VAL A 149 4.86 -4.04 6.31
N PHE A 150 4.84 -3.00 5.47
CA PHE A 150 3.62 -2.23 5.24
C PHE A 150 2.47 -3.09 4.68
N GLY A 151 2.76 -3.94 3.69
CA GLY A 151 1.78 -4.88 3.12
C GLY A 151 1.21 -5.83 4.17
N TYR A 152 2.07 -6.42 5.01
CA TYR A 152 1.64 -7.28 6.11
C TYR A 152 0.73 -6.56 7.11
N LEU A 153 1.07 -5.32 7.50
CA LEU A 153 0.24 -4.55 8.42
C LEU A 153 -1.15 -4.26 7.83
N CYS A 154 -1.21 -3.95 6.53
CA CYS A 154 -2.47 -3.71 5.84
C CYS A 154 -3.34 -4.98 5.76
N GLU A 155 -2.75 -6.09 5.32
CA GLU A 155 -3.47 -7.35 5.08
C GLU A 155 -3.91 -8.03 6.38
N GLN A 156 -3.01 -8.13 7.36
CA GLN A 156 -3.24 -8.99 8.53
C GLN A 156 -3.86 -8.25 9.72
N ARG A 157 -3.79 -6.92 9.76
CA ARG A 157 -4.13 -6.17 10.99
C ARG A 157 -5.15 -5.06 10.81
N LEU A 158 -5.01 -4.24 9.77
CA LEU A 158 -5.86 -3.06 9.60
C LEU A 158 -7.11 -3.36 8.76
N GLY A 159 -7.02 -4.27 7.80
CA GLY A 159 -8.10 -4.47 6.84
C GLY A 159 -8.20 -3.30 5.85
N ARG A 160 -9.08 -3.41 4.84
CA ARG A 160 -9.08 -2.52 3.68
C ARG A 160 -9.38 -1.06 4.02
N GLU A 161 -10.44 -0.80 4.79
CA GLU A 161 -10.90 0.57 5.07
C GLU A 161 -9.88 1.33 5.93
N ASP A 162 -9.41 0.74 7.02
CA ASP A 162 -8.42 1.37 7.91
C ASP A 162 -7.08 1.58 7.18
N SER A 163 -6.69 0.67 6.28
CA SER A 163 -5.49 0.84 5.45
C SER A 163 -5.60 2.03 4.49
N LEU A 164 -6.77 2.25 3.89
CA LEU A 164 -7.02 3.42 3.04
C LEU A 164 -7.04 4.71 3.85
N GLU A 165 -7.68 4.73 5.02
CA GLU A 165 -7.68 5.90 5.91
C GLU A 165 -6.27 6.26 6.38
N LEU A 166 -5.47 5.26 6.70
CA LEU A 166 -4.09 5.42 7.11
C LEU A 166 -3.24 6.06 6.01
N ILE A 167 -3.34 5.58 4.77
CA ILE A 167 -2.64 6.19 3.64
C ILE A 167 -3.14 7.62 3.39
N ALA A 168 -4.46 7.85 3.44
CA ALA A 168 -5.03 9.18 3.29
C ALA A 168 -4.51 10.15 4.37
N GLN A 169 -4.30 9.67 5.60
CA GLN A 169 -3.68 10.44 6.68
C GLN A 169 -2.19 10.70 6.42
N ALA A 170 -1.44 9.68 5.98
CA ALA A 170 -0.02 9.82 5.62
C ALA A 170 0.21 10.87 4.52
N GLU A 171 -0.62 10.85 3.46
CA GLU A 171 -0.57 11.86 2.40
C GLU A 171 -0.87 13.27 2.93
N ARG A 172 -1.88 13.42 3.80
CA ARG A 172 -2.24 14.71 4.42
C ARG A 172 -1.12 15.30 5.29
N GLU A 173 -0.29 14.47 5.90
CA GLU A 173 0.83 14.94 6.74
C GLU A 173 2.07 15.34 5.93
N THR A 174 2.16 14.95 4.66
CA THR A 174 3.41 15.02 3.88
C THR A 174 3.34 15.88 2.62
N LEU A 175 2.15 16.02 2.01
CA LEU A 175 1.88 16.79 0.78
C LEU A 175 1.27 18.16 1.08
#